data_AF-A0A970GL20-F1
#
_entry.id   AF-A0A970GL20-F1
#
_cell.length_a   1.000
_cell.length_b   1.000
_cell.length_c   1.000
_cell.angle_alpha   90.00
_cell.angle_beta   90.00
_cell.angle_gamma   90.00
#
_symmetry.space_group_name_H-M   'P 1'
#
loop_
_entity.id
_entity.type
_entity.pdbx_description
1 polymer ?
#
loop_
_entity_poly.entity_id
_entity_poly.type
_entity_poly.pdbx_seq_one_letter_code
_entity_poly.pdbx_strand_id
1 'polypeptide(L)'
;MYWRKLLAFSLILLVGAGVWAAGREIVINLPMFTLSLYEDGQLLRAYPIAVGRVVAPTRLGETIITNKVVDPTYYPPQWYAKGLEPIPPGPDNPVGTRWLGLGFPGYGIHGTNEPGSIGKAVSQGCIRMHNSDVEELADLVSVGTPVRFIYETIQVGLDPSTGQPHIIVYPDIYRLKTNTLSRALAKLSPFRLDGEIHEGALQALLARPTGKWTSIPIQVRVCWEGAPLDEVGYRLGEEIMVPLEPLMLKTGRKVHGLERRRAGGTWYGAATYVAGALGLGLELQEGTPDFYQVSLLVGDEALARETFIYRGELYVAVEELARRLGIPLAWDRDERRLVIDRSPVDDFLIIDHRAYLSRRQLRAHLGVWISWQEGDRKAELIQPKVFLDGEILTEESFLGQGDALVPLRPLAGKLGLALSWDGQQGAALLGRDKRLPGVIRKGRIFVSPAMLAEALPMLGVSWQEERQELHLFWNGEASVGEPLLQESLGQVSQVLLQ
;
A
#
# COMPACT_ATOMS: atom_id res chain seq x y z
N MET A 1 24.42 22.11 19.93
CA MET A 1 25.68 21.49 19.47
C MET A 1 25.27 20.29 18.63
N TYR A 2 25.75 20.20 17.38
CA TYR A 2 25.31 19.29 16.30
C TYR A 2 24.00 19.66 15.59
N TRP A 3 23.94 19.36 14.28
CA TRP A 3 22.91 19.70 13.28
C TRP A 3 23.09 21.00 12.49
N ARG A 4 24.23 21.11 11.79
CA ARG A 4 24.36 21.83 10.50
C ARG A 4 25.70 21.41 9.89
N LYS A 5 25.68 20.97 8.63
CA LYS A 5 26.80 20.40 7.84
C LYS A 5 27.01 18.89 8.00
N LEU A 6 26.07 18.10 7.48
CA LEU A 6 26.43 16.87 6.77
C LEU A 6 26.08 17.12 5.30
N LEU A 7 27.05 17.64 4.55
CA LEU A 7 27.09 17.40 3.11
C LEU A 7 27.38 15.92 2.99
N ALA A 8 26.37 15.11 2.69
CA ALA A 8 26.56 13.72 2.32
C ALA A 8 27.52 13.71 1.12
N PHE A 9 28.73 13.17 1.33
CA PHE A 9 29.73 12.96 0.28
C PHE A 9 29.25 11.84 -0.63
N SER A 10 28.32 12.16 -1.50
CA SER A 10 27.97 11.28 -2.60
C SER A 10 28.94 11.52 -3.74
N LEU A 11 29.51 10.45 -4.26
CA LEU A 11 30.33 10.48 -5.46
C LEU A 11 29.41 10.80 -6.66
N ILE A 12 29.11 12.08 -6.85
CA ILE A 12 28.42 12.58 -8.04
C ILE A 12 29.43 12.47 -9.18
N LEU A 13 29.26 11.45 -10.01
CA LEU A 13 30.02 11.25 -11.23
C LEU A 13 29.59 12.32 -12.25
N LEU A 14 30.23 13.48 -12.18
CA LEU A 14 30.25 14.48 -13.25
C LEU A 14 31.10 13.92 -14.41
N VAL A 15 30.58 12.92 -15.12
CA VAL A 15 31.20 12.46 -16.37
C VAL A 15 30.80 13.45 -17.47
N GLY A 16 31.72 14.38 -17.77
CA GLY A 16 31.63 15.23 -18.95
C GLY A 16 32.19 16.64 -18.79
N ALA A 17 33.16 16.95 -19.67
CA ALA A 17 33.90 18.20 -19.87
C ALA A 17 35.14 18.38 -18.98
N GLY A 18 36.28 18.55 -19.65
CA GLY A 18 37.63 18.43 -19.13
C GLY A 18 37.92 19.25 -17.87
N VAL A 19 38.62 18.61 -16.96
CA VAL A 19 39.22 19.24 -15.78
C VAL A 19 40.34 20.14 -16.31
N TRP A 20 40.23 21.45 -16.09
CA TRP A 20 41.39 22.32 -16.25
C TRP A 20 42.42 21.88 -15.19
N ALA A 21 43.58 21.41 -15.67
CA ALA A 21 44.66 20.94 -14.80
C ALA A 21 45.19 22.10 -13.92
N ALA A 22 45.40 21.81 -12.64
CA ALA A 22 45.99 22.64 -11.58
C ALA A 22 45.32 24.01 -11.32
N GLY A 23 44.77 24.20 -10.11
CA GLY A 23 44.27 25.47 -9.60
C GLY A 23 42.79 25.46 -9.20
N ARG A 24 42.28 26.66 -8.86
CA ARG A 24 40.88 26.86 -8.46
C ARG A 24 39.99 27.13 -9.66
N GLU A 25 38.81 26.52 -9.70
CA GLU A 25 37.76 26.80 -10.69
C GLU A 25 36.38 26.93 -10.03
N ILE A 26 35.53 27.77 -10.60
CA ILE A 26 34.13 27.91 -10.20
C ILE A 26 33.24 27.19 -11.23
N VAL A 27 32.36 26.31 -10.77
CA VAL A 27 31.31 25.68 -11.59
C VAL A 27 29.95 26.07 -11.03
N ILE A 28 29.11 26.66 -11.87
CA ILE A 28 27.77 27.13 -11.50
C ILE A 28 26.73 26.29 -12.23
N ASN A 29 25.97 25.49 -11.49
CA ASN A 29 24.86 24.71 -12.06
C ASN A 29 23.54 25.44 -11.84
N LEU A 30 23.00 26.04 -12.91
CA LEU A 30 21.87 26.97 -12.79
C LEU A 30 20.57 26.31 -12.26
N PRO A 31 20.14 25.13 -12.74
CA PRO A 31 18.97 24.42 -12.19
C PRO A 31 19.12 24.00 -10.72
N MET A 32 20.36 23.81 -10.25
CA MET A 32 20.65 23.43 -8.88
C MET A 32 20.70 24.63 -7.93
N PHE A 33 20.78 25.86 -8.46
CA PHE A 33 21.03 27.08 -7.69
C PHE A 33 22.29 26.99 -6.82
N THR A 34 23.35 26.39 -7.34
CA THR A 34 24.61 26.18 -6.60
C THR A 34 25.82 26.68 -7.39
N LEU A 35 26.68 27.42 -6.70
CA LEU A 35 28.04 27.73 -7.10
C LEU A 35 28.98 26.82 -6.33
N SER A 36 29.76 26.01 -7.05
CA SER A 36 30.77 25.11 -6.49
C SER A 36 32.17 25.65 -6.82
N LEU A 37 33.00 25.80 -5.79
CA LEU A 37 34.42 26.11 -5.92
C LEU A 37 35.22 24.82 -5.79
N TYR A 38 36.00 24.50 -6.81
CA TYR A 38 36.91 23.36 -6.82
C TYR A 38 38.36 23.85 -6.71
N GLU A 39 39.22 23.02 -6.13
CA GLU A 39 40.67 23.17 -6.12
C GLU A 39 41.26 21.83 -6.56
N ASP A 40 42.01 21.84 -7.67
CA ASP A 40 42.62 20.62 -8.25
C ASP A 40 41.61 19.49 -8.48
N GLY A 41 40.40 19.85 -8.93
CA GLY A 41 39.29 18.93 -9.19
C GLY A 41 38.55 18.46 -7.94
N GLN A 42 38.97 18.83 -6.72
CA GLN A 42 38.28 18.51 -5.48
C GLN A 42 37.33 19.64 -5.07
N LEU A 43 36.11 19.30 -4.66
CA LEU A 43 35.13 20.29 -4.20
C LEU A 43 35.60 20.91 -2.88
N LEU A 44 35.94 22.19 -2.90
CA LEU A 44 36.40 22.94 -1.73
C LEU A 44 35.24 23.60 -0.98
N ARG A 45 34.31 24.23 -1.71
CA ARG A 45 33.11 24.91 -1.17
C ARG A 45 31.94 24.82 -2.13
N ALA A 46 30.73 24.89 -1.58
CA ALA A 46 29.49 25.03 -2.36
C ALA A 46 28.60 26.06 -1.68
N TYR A 47 28.04 26.97 -2.48
CA TYR A 47 27.23 28.09 -2.01
C TYR A 47 25.87 28.12 -2.72
N PRO A 48 24.78 28.37 -2.00
CA PRO A 48 23.49 28.60 -2.63
C PRO A 48 23.49 29.97 -3.33
N ILE A 49 22.88 30.05 -4.50
CA ILE A 49 22.86 31.28 -5.32
C ILE A 49 21.46 31.61 -5.82
N ALA A 50 21.25 32.85 -6.22
CA ALA A 50 20.15 33.21 -7.13
C ALA A 50 20.69 33.40 -8.55
N VAL A 51 19.89 33.02 -9.53
CA VAL A 51 20.24 33.12 -10.97
C VAL A 51 19.22 33.99 -11.71
N GLY A 52 19.48 34.24 -13.00
CA GLY A 52 18.60 34.97 -13.89
C GLY A 52 17.20 34.37 -13.95
N ARG A 53 16.19 35.21 -14.15
CA ARG A 53 14.82 34.75 -14.46
C ARG A 53 14.71 34.25 -15.89
N VAL A 54 13.65 33.50 -16.19
CA VAL A 54 13.44 32.92 -17.54
C VAL A 54 13.46 33.94 -18.70
N VAL A 55 13.01 35.18 -18.46
CA VAL A 55 13.02 36.27 -19.46
C VAL A 55 14.35 37.03 -19.55
N ALA A 56 15.25 36.80 -18.59
CA ALA A 56 16.60 37.36 -18.53
C ALA A 56 17.57 36.28 -18.01
N PRO A 57 17.74 35.17 -18.75
CA PRO A 57 18.45 34.00 -18.27
C PRO A 57 19.93 34.32 -18.05
N THR A 58 20.52 33.71 -17.02
CA THR A 58 21.98 33.69 -16.86
C THR A 58 22.60 32.97 -18.06
N ARG A 59 23.65 33.60 -18.63
CA ARG A 59 24.37 33.09 -19.79
C ARG A 59 25.08 31.76 -19.46
N LEU A 60 25.01 30.80 -20.38
CA LEU A 60 25.82 29.57 -20.33
C LEU A 60 27.19 29.76 -20.98
N GLY A 61 28.15 28.92 -20.61
CA GLY A 61 29.49 28.91 -21.19
C GLY A 61 30.59 29.19 -20.17
N GLU A 62 31.80 29.37 -20.68
CA GLU A 62 33.01 29.57 -19.90
C GLU A 62 33.41 31.05 -19.88
N THR A 63 33.95 31.48 -18.75
CA THR A 63 34.47 32.84 -18.52
C THR A 63 35.50 32.83 -17.41
N ILE A 64 35.98 34.00 -16.99
CA ILE A 64 36.93 34.17 -15.89
C ILE A 64 36.47 35.32 -14.99
N ILE A 65 36.98 35.34 -13.76
CA ILE A 65 36.91 36.53 -12.90
C ILE A 65 37.80 37.62 -13.50
N THR A 66 37.23 38.75 -13.90
CA THR A 66 37.96 39.86 -14.54
C THR A 66 38.38 40.96 -13.58
N ASN A 67 37.57 41.20 -12.53
CA ASN A 67 37.90 42.13 -11.47
C ASN A 67 37.18 41.76 -10.16
N LYS A 68 37.64 42.35 -9.05
CA LYS A 68 37.04 42.21 -7.72
C LYS A 68 36.92 43.59 -7.09
N VAL A 69 35.77 43.92 -6.52
CA VAL A 69 35.50 45.20 -5.86
C VAL A 69 34.88 44.94 -4.49
N VAL A 70 35.51 45.53 -3.46
CA VAL A 70 35.01 45.57 -2.10
C VAL A 70 34.09 46.77 -1.96
N ASP A 71 32.91 46.57 -1.36
CA ASP A 71 31.91 47.60 -1.13
C ASP A 71 31.65 48.42 -2.41
N PRO A 72 31.14 47.77 -3.48
CA PRO A 72 30.95 48.42 -4.77
C PRO A 72 29.83 49.46 -4.72
N THR A 73 30.00 50.58 -5.42
CA THR A 73 28.87 51.43 -5.81
C THR A 73 28.09 50.74 -6.93
N TYR A 74 26.77 50.61 -6.78
CA TYR A 74 25.91 50.08 -7.84
C TYR A 74 25.53 51.17 -8.83
N TYR A 75 25.73 50.91 -10.11
CA TYR A 75 25.33 51.80 -11.19
C TYR A 75 24.13 51.21 -11.93
N PRO A 76 22.92 51.76 -11.74
CA PRO A 76 21.72 51.25 -12.41
C PRO A 76 21.86 51.29 -13.94
N PRO A 77 21.57 50.19 -14.66
CA PRO A 77 21.63 50.17 -16.11
C PRO A 77 20.60 51.12 -16.74
N GLN A 78 21.08 52.05 -17.57
CA GLN A 78 20.24 53.10 -18.15
C GLN A 78 19.11 52.59 -19.05
N TRP A 79 19.17 51.34 -19.51
CA TRP A 79 18.14 50.74 -20.37
C TRP A 79 16.84 50.38 -19.64
N TYR A 80 16.83 50.21 -18.31
CA TYR A 80 15.59 50.01 -17.53
C TYR A 80 15.46 50.94 -16.31
N ALA A 81 16.57 51.53 -15.86
CA ALA A 81 16.63 52.38 -14.68
C ALA A 81 17.01 53.82 -15.04
N LYS A 82 16.41 54.33 -16.12
CA LYS A 82 16.73 55.66 -16.65
C LYS A 82 16.46 56.74 -15.60
N GLY A 83 17.48 57.52 -15.27
CA GLY A 83 17.40 58.61 -14.29
C GLY A 83 17.59 58.19 -12.82
N LEU A 84 17.90 56.92 -12.54
CA LEU A 84 18.33 56.52 -11.20
C LEU A 84 19.80 56.90 -10.97
N GLU A 85 20.07 57.51 -9.82
CA GLU A 85 21.42 57.83 -9.36
C GLU A 85 22.17 56.55 -8.92
N PRO A 86 23.52 56.55 -8.97
CA PRO A 86 24.32 55.46 -8.40
C PRO A 86 23.99 55.23 -6.91
N ILE A 87 23.86 53.98 -6.51
CA ILE A 87 23.58 53.60 -5.12
C ILE A 87 24.93 53.29 -4.45
N PRO A 88 25.36 54.06 -3.43
CA PRO A 88 26.63 53.83 -2.74
C PRO A 88 26.61 52.51 -1.95
N PRO A 89 27.75 52.08 -1.40
CA PRO A 89 27.79 50.90 -0.55
C PRO A 89 26.89 51.07 0.69
N GLY A 90 26.17 50.01 1.05
CA GLY A 90 25.25 50.04 2.19
C GLY A 90 24.13 48.99 2.08
N PRO A 91 23.22 48.96 3.07
CA PRO A 91 22.15 47.96 3.13
C PRO A 91 21.22 47.95 1.91
N ASP A 92 21.02 49.10 1.25
CA ASP A 92 20.13 49.23 0.09
C ASP A 92 20.81 48.87 -1.23
N ASN A 93 22.12 48.60 -1.21
CA ASN A 93 22.88 48.32 -2.42
C ASN A 93 22.55 46.91 -2.98
N PRO A 94 22.01 46.81 -4.20
CA PRO A 94 21.54 45.54 -4.74
C PRO A 94 22.67 44.56 -5.14
N VAL A 95 23.93 45.02 -5.19
CA VAL A 95 25.09 44.14 -5.41
C VAL A 95 25.82 43.76 -4.11
N GLY A 96 25.33 44.24 -2.96
CA GLY A 96 25.85 43.86 -1.65
C GLY A 96 27.30 44.29 -1.41
N THR A 97 28.04 43.48 -0.65
CA THR A 97 29.37 43.84 -0.11
C THR A 97 30.54 43.51 -1.04
N ARG A 98 30.33 42.65 -2.05
CA ARG A 98 31.38 42.25 -2.99
C ARG A 98 30.82 42.15 -4.40
N TRP A 99 31.65 42.56 -5.36
CA TRP A 99 31.43 42.33 -6.78
C TRP A 99 32.64 41.61 -7.38
N LEU A 100 32.38 40.48 -8.02
CA LEU A 100 33.36 39.74 -8.82
C LEU A 100 32.88 39.80 -10.27
N GLY A 101 33.50 40.64 -11.09
CA GLY A 101 33.11 40.79 -12.49
C GLY A 101 33.51 39.58 -13.31
N LEU A 102 32.71 39.29 -14.32
CA LEU A 102 32.93 38.20 -15.26
C LEU A 102 33.40 38.76 -16.61
N GLY A 103 33.96 37.90 -17.46
CA GLY A 103 34.30 38.24 -18.85
C GLY A 103 33.07 38.49 -19.75
N PHE A 104 31.85 38.25 -19.25
CA PHE A 104 30.63 38.67 -19.92
C PHE A 104 30.32 40.13 -19.54
N PRO A 105 30.23 41.06 -20.52
CA PRO A 105 30.03 42.48 -20.23
C PRO A 105 28.78 42.72 -19.38
N GLY A 106 28.95 43.38 -18.22
CA GLY A 106 27.87 43.72 -17.31
C GLY A 106 27.39 42.58 -16.39
N TYR A 107 28.05 41.42 -16.40
CA TYR A 107 27.73 40.31 -15.50
C TYR A 107 28.73 40.18 -14.37
N GLY A 108 28.25 39.74 -13.21
CA GLY A 108 29.07 39.50 -12.03
C GLY A 108 28.48 38.45 -11.11
N ILE A 109 29.34 37.93 -10.25
CA ILE A 109 28.97 37.22 -9.02
C ILE A 109 29.05 38.24 -7.90
N HIS A 110 27.96 38.44 -7.17
CA HIS A 110 27.88 39.54 -6.21
C HIS A 110 27.00 39.20 -5.00
N GLY A 111 27.09 40.03 -3.96
CA GLY A 111 26.25 39.96 -2.78
C GLY A 111 24.80 40.37 -3.06
N THR A 112 23.98 40.59 -2.04
CA THR A 112 22.60 41.04 -2.25
C THR A 112 22.05 41.77 -1.02
N ASN A 113 21.21 42.76 -1.25
CA ASN A 113 20.34 43.35 -0.22
C ASN A 113 19.05 42.53 -0.01
N GLU A 114 18.76 41.55 -0.87
CA GLU A 114 17.59 40.68 -0.81
C GLU A 114 17.99 39.22 -0.53
N PRO A 115 18.40 38.84 0.69
CA PRO A 115 18.86 37.48 0.99
C PRO A 115 17.78 36.41 0.74
N GLY A 116 16.49 36.76 0.84
CA GLY A 116 15.38 35.86 0.51
C GLY A 116 15.24 35.51 -0.99
N SER A 117 16.08 36.10 -1.85
CA SER A 117 16.16 35.80 -3.29
C SER A 117 17.00 34.55 -3.59
N ILE A 118 17.88 34.13 -2.67
CA ILE A 118 18.77 32.99 -2.86
C ILE A 118 17.97 31.68 -2.99
N GLY A 119 18.39 30.81 -3.92
CA GLY A 119 17.65 29.61 -4.31
C GLY A 119 16.53 29.84 -5.32
N LYS A 120 16.47 31.02 -5.96
CA LYS A 120 15.41 31.38 -6.93
C LYS A 120 15.99 31.95 -8.23
N ALA A 121 15.20 31.84 -9.30
CA ALA A 121 15.49 32.42 -10.62
C ALA A 121 14.84 33.81 -10.74
N VAL A 122 15.49 34.84 -10.20
CA VAL A 122 14.90 36.18 -10.01
C VAL A 122 15.78 37.34 -10.47
N SER A 123 17.07 37.11 -10.71
CA SER A 123 17.99 38.17 -11.10
C SER A 123 17.80 38.57 -12.58
N GLN A 124 18.51 39.61 -13.01
CA GLN A 124 18.59 40.03 -14.42
C GLN A 124 19.70 39.31 -15.20
N GLY A 125 20.16 38.15 -14.70
CA GLY A 125 21.19 37.34 -15.32
C GLY A 125 22.49 37.22 -14.51
N CYS A 126 22.75 38.14 -13.58
CA CYS A 126 23.88 38.05 -12.63
C CYS A 126 23.65 36.98 -11.57
N ILE A 127 24.72 36.59 -10.88
CA ILE A 127 24.67 35.62 -9.79
C ILE A 127 24.65 36.36 -8.45
N ARG A 128 23.58 36.17 -7.67
CA ARG A 128 23.47 36.70 -6.31
C ARG A 128 23.88 35.64 -5.30
N MET A 129 24.59 36.05 -4.27
CA MET A 129 25.02 35.25 -3.13
C MET A 129 24.63 35.94 -1.83
N HIS A 130 24.61 35.20 -0.72
CA HIS A 130 24.64 35.85 0.59
C HIS A 130 25.94 36.66 0.74
N ASN A 131 25.88 37.81 1.42
CA ASN A 131 27.04 38.70 1.56
C ASN A 131 28.25 37.98 2.20
N SER A 132 28.02 37.18 3.25
CA SER A 132 29.07 36.36 3.87
C SER A 132 29.72 35.37 2.90
N ASP A 133 28.92 34.77 2.01
CA ASP A 133 29.37 33.73 1.10
C ASP A 133 30.20 34.33 -0.06
N VAL A 134 29.80 35.51 -0.57
CA VAL A 134 30.58 36.20 -1.59
C VAL A 134 31.86 36.83 -1.04
N GLU A 135 31.87 37.21 0.25
CA GLU A 135 33.08 37.63 0.95
C GLU A 135 34.09 36.49 1.06
N GLU A 136 33.67 35.32 1.55
CA GLU A 136 34.51 34.12 1.58
C GLU A 136 34.99 33.73 0.18
N LEU A 137 34.08 33.70 -0.80
CA LEU A 137 34.43 33.39 -2.19
C LEU A 137 35.46 34.38 -2.73
N ALA A 138 35.26 35.69 -2.50
CA ALA A 138 36.20 36.71 -2.93
C ALA A 138 37.58 36.49 -2.34
N ASP A 139 37.71 36.09 -1.08
CA ASP A 139 39.01 35.82 -0.47
C ASP A 139 39.68 34.55 -1.03
N LEU A 140 38.86 33.57 -1.45
CA LEU A 140 39.34 32.30 -2.00
C LEU A 140 39.69 32.35 -3.49
N VAL A 141 39.25 33.33 -4.27
CA VAL A 141 39.48 33.34 -5.73
C VAL A 141 40.29 34.55 -6.20
N SER A 142 41.00 34.37 -7.31
CA SER A 142 41.85 35.40 -7.92
C SER A 142 41.25 35.92 -9.22
N VAL A 143 41.67 37.11 -9.64
CA VAL A 143 41.44 37.54 -11.03
C VAL A 143 42.11 36.50 -11.95
N GLY A 144 41.39 36.08 -12.99
CA GLY A 144 41.78 34.98 -13.87
C GLY A 144 41.24 33.61 -13.47
N THR A 145 40.64 33.44 -12.28
CA THR A 145 39.99 32.16 -11.89
C THR A 145 38.92 31.79 -12.93
N PRO A 146 38.98 30.58 -13.53
CA PRO A 146 37.97 30.09 -14.46
C PRO A 146 36.60 29.95 -13.80
N VAL A 147 35.56 30.29 -14.56
CA VAL A 147 34.16 30.17 -14.19
C VAL A 147 33.40 29.49 -15.31
N ARG A 148 32.70 28.39 -15.01
CA ARG A 148 31.91 27.63 -15.98
C ARG A 148 30.45 27.58 -15.57
N PHE A 149 29.58 28.07 -16.44
CA PHE A 149 28.13 28.02 -16.27
C PHE A 149 27.58 26.81 -17.01
N ILE A 150 26.99 25.87 -16.25
CA ILE A 150 26.38 24.66 -16.78
C ILE A 150 24.87 24.63 -16.52
N TYR A 151 24.19 23.84 -17.33
CA TYR A 151 22.76 23.58 -17.20
C TYR A 151 22.51 22.07 -17.10
N GLU A 152 22.80 21.52 -15.92
CA GLU A 152 22.60 20.09 -15.66
C GLU A 152 21.39 19.90 -14.75
N THR A 153 20.32 19.37 -15.33
CA THR A 153 19.08 19.09 -14.61
C THR A 153 18.99 17.65 -14.11
N ILE A 154 19.85 16.74 -14.59
CA ILE A 154 19.87 15.34 -14.15
C ILE A 154 21.26 15.00 -13.60
N GLN A 155 21.29 14.68 -12.31
CA GLN A 155 22.48 14.12 -11.66
C GLN A 155 22.20 12.69 -11.23
N VAL A 156 23.23 11.86 -11.29
CA VAL A 156 23.19 10.46 -10.89
C VAL A 156 24.45 10.15 -10.10
N GLY A 157 24.39 9.15 -9.25
CA GLY A 157 25.53 8.73 -8.45
C GLY A 157 25.22 7.49 -7.63
N LEU A 158 26.16 7.11 -6.78
CA LEU A 158 25.93 6.06 -5.79
C LEU A 158 25.59 6.69 -4.45
N ASP A 159 24.63 6.08 -3.75
CA ASP A 159 24.42 6.32 -2.33
C ASP A 159 25.63 5.78 -1.56
N PRO A 160 26.35 6.61 -0.76
CA PRO A 160 27.52 6.17 0.00
C PRO A 160 27.23 5.11 1.05
N SER A 161 26.00 5.04 1.55
CA SER A 161 25.60 4.14 2.63
C SER A 161 25.16 2.78 2.12
N THR A 162 24.47 2.74 0.98
CA THR A 162 23.91 1.49 0.41
C THR A 162 24.67 1.00 -0.82
N GLY A 163 25.49 1.86 -1.43
CA GLY A 163 26.13 1.60 -2.73
C GLY A 163 25.13 1.59 -3.89
N GLN A 164 23.85 1.93 -3.67
CA GLN A 164 22.83 1.85 -4.70
C GLN A 164 22.82 3.10 -5.59
N PRO A 165 22.60 2.94 -6.91
CA PRO A 165 22.41 4.08 -7.80
C PRO A 165 21.19 4.93 -7.46
N HIS A 166 21.33 6.25 -7.53
CA HIS A 166 20.25 7.22 -7.34
C HIS A 166 20.24 8.26 -8.48
N ILE A 167 19.14 9.01 -8.56
CA ILE A 167 18.94 10.13 -9.48
C ILE A 167 18.43 11.36 -8.73
N ILE A 168 18.89 12.54 -9.14
CA ILE A 168 18.37 13.84 -8.73
C ILE A 168 17.91 14.56 -9.99
N VAL A 169 16.65 14.98 -10.02
CA VAL A 169 16.08 15.73 -11.14
C VAL A 169 15.71 17.13 -10.67
N TYR A 170 16.41 18.14 -11.17
CA TYR A 170 16.15 19.55 -10.89
C TYR A 170 15.10 20.11 -11.86
N PRO A 171 14.33 21.13 -11.43
CA PRO A 171 13.43 21.85 -12.31
C PRO A 171 14.16 22.46 -13.52
N ASP A 172 13.57 22.32 -14.69
CA ASP A 172 14.06 22.96 -15.91
C ASP A 172 13.61 24.44 -15.94
N ILE A 173 14.30 25.26 -15.14
CA ILE A 173 13.95 26.65 -14.84
C ILE A 173 13.90 27.58 -16.07
N TYR A 174 14.60 27.21 -17.16
CA TYR A 174 14.62 27.92 -18.44
C TYR A 174 13.89 27.19 -19.57
N ARG A 175 13.22 26.06 -19.29
CA ARG A 175 12.43 25.29 -20.26
C ARG A 175 13.23 24.83 -21.48
N LEU A 176 14.49 24.43 -21.26
CA LEU A 176 15.40 23.94 -22.30
C LEU A 176 15.11 22.47 -22.69
N LYS A 177 14.11 21.84 -22.07
CA LYS A 177 13.67 20.46 -22.28
C LYS A 177 14.78 19.44 -22.01
N THR A 178 15.52 19.63 -20.93
CA THR A 178 16.67 18.78 -20.58
C THR A 178 16.33 17.56 -19.71
N ASN A 179 15.15 17.54 -19.08
CA ASN A 179 14.64 16.39 -18.31
C ASN A 179 14.05 15.30 -19.22
N THR A 180 14.87 14.74 -20.11
CA THR A 180 14.44 13.70 -21.06
C THR A 180 14.86 12.31 -20.61
N LEU A 181 14.06 11.30 -20.99
CA LEU A 181 14.35 9.90 -20.70
C LEU A 181 15.70 9.48 -21.29
N SER A 182 15.99 9.84 -22.54
CA SER A 182 17.26 9.51 -23.20
C SER A 182 18.48 10.06 -22.47
N ARG A 183 18.40 11.28 -21.92
CA ARG A 183 19.50 11.87 -21.13
C ARG A 183 19.67 11.16 -19.79
N ALA A 184 18.56 10.82 -19.12
CA ALA A 184 18.61 10.05 -17.88
C ALA A 184 19.24 8.68 -18.10
N LEU A 185 18.77 7.93 -19.10
CA LEU A 185 19.31 6.61 -19.44
C LEU A 185 20.80 6.67 -19.82
N ALA A 186 21.21 7.65 -20.63
CA ALA A 186 22.61 7.83 -20.99
C ALA A 186 23.51 8.03 -19.75
N LYS A 187 23.04 8.82 -18.77
CA LYS A 187 23.72 9.04 -17.49
C LYS A 187 23.72 7.80 -16.60
N LEU A 188 22.68 6.96 -16.69
CA LEU A 188 22.54 5.75 -15.90
C LEU A 188 23.27 4.53 -16.46
N SER A 189 23.66 4.58 -17.75
CA SER A 189 24.38 3.48 -18.41
C SER A 189 25.64 2.98 -17.66
N PRO A 190 26.46 3.82 -16.98
CA PRO A 190 27.63 3.32 -16.24
C PRO A 190 27.27 2.41 -15.06
N PHE A 191 26.04 2.47 -14.55
CA PHE A 191 25.56 1.62 -13.46
C PHE A 191 25.05 0.25 -13.94
N ARG A 192 25.04 0.00 -15.27
CA ARG A 192 24.65 -1.29 -15.89
C ARG A 192 23.26 -1.79 -15.50
N LEU A 193 22.29 -0.88 -15.45
CA LEU A 193 20.87 -1.16 -15.14
C LEU A 193 20.01 -1.38 -16.40
N ASP A 194 20.64 -1.76 -17.51
CA ASP A 194 19.97 -1.90 -18.80
C ASP A 194 18.90 -3.00 -18.74
N GLY A 195 17.67 -2.67 -19.12
CA GLY A 195 16.52 -3.58 -19.03
C GLY A 195 15.91 -3.72 -17.63
N GLU A 196 16.59 -3.27 -16.57
CA GLU A 196 16.08 -3.30 -15.19
C GLU A 196 15.26 -2.04 -14.84
N ILE A 197 15.53 -0.91 -15.47
CA ILE A 197 14.84 0.35 -15.16
C ILE A 197 13.39 0.30 -15.65
N HIS A 198 12.45 0.73 -14.81
CA HIS A 198 11.06 0.93 -15.19
C HIS A 198 10.90 2.30 -15.88
N GLU A 199 11.03 2.34 -17.21
CA GLU A 199 11.09 3.58 -17.99
C GLU A 199 9.89 4.50 -17.79
N GLY A 200 8.67 3.96 -17.74
CA GLY A 200 7.47 4.77 -17.52
C GLY A 200 7.45 5.48 -16.15
N ALA A 201 8.12 4.89 -15.15
CA ALA A 201 8.25 5.47 -13.81
C ALA A 201 9.39 6.48 -13.76
N LEU A 202 10.52 6.18 -14.43
CA LEU A 202 11.61 7.14 -14.61
C LEU A 202 11.12 8.40 -15.35
N GLN A 203 10.31 8.24 -16.39
CA GLN A 203 9.71 9.36 -17.11
C GLN A 203 8.77 10.18 -16.20
N ALA A 204 8.00 9.54 -15.32
CA ALA A 204 7.15 10.24 -14.35
C ALA A 204 7.96 11.05 -13.34
N LEU A 205 9.12 10.53 -12.88
CA LEU A 205 10.06 11.26 -12.03
C LEU A 205 10.64 12.48 -12.76
N LEU A 206 11.05 12.31 -14.02
CA LEU A 206 11.59 13.40 -14.84
C LEU A 206 10.59 14.53 -15.10
N ALA A 207 9.30 14.18 -15.22
CA ALA A 207 8.21 15.14 -15.40
C ALA A 207 7.85 15.91 -14.12
N ARG A 208 8.26 15.43 -12.94
CA ARG A 208 7.98 16.03 -11.62
C ARG A 208 9.27 16.24 -10.83
N PRO A 209 10.18 17.10 -11.32
CA PRO A 209 11.47 17.31 -10.68
C PRO A 209 11.31 17.90 -9.29
N THR A 210 11.98 17.28 -8.30
CA THR A 210 11.93 17.70 -6.89
C THR A 210 13.24 18.33 -6.42
N GLY A 211 14.33 18.16 -7.18
CA GLY A 211 15.70 18.48 -6.73
C GLY A 211 16.19 17.60 -5.57
N LYS A 212 15.47 16.52 -5.23
CA LYS A 212 15.81 15.61 -4.13
C LYS A 212 16.39 14.30 -4.64
N TRP A 213 17.19 13.70 -3.78
CA TRP A 213 17.69 12.35 -3.89
C TRP A 213 16.52 11.37 -4.03
N THR A 214 16.52 10.59 -5.11
CA THR A 214 15.47 9.61 -5.41
C THR A 214 16.13 8.32 -5.91
N SER A 215 15.68 7.17 -5.40
CA SER A 215 16.10 5.87 -5.94
C SER A 215 15.68 5.72 -7.40
N ILE A 216 16.46 4.99 -8.19
CA ILE A 216 16.06 4.64 -9.55
C ILE A 216 14.89 3.64 -9.48
N PRO A 217 13.81 3.84 -10.27
CA PRO A 217 12.72 2.89 -10.30
C PRO A 217 13.15 1.63 -11.04
N ILE A 218 13.30 0.53 -10.30
CA ILE A 218 13.70 -0.79 -10.85
C ILE A 218 12.45 -1.65 -11.03
N GLN A 219 12.33 -2.32 -12.17
CA GLN A 219 11.22 -3.23 -12.47
C GLN A 219 11.18 -4.37 -11.45
N VAL A 220 9.96 -4.71 -11.03
CA VAL A 220 9.71 -5.83 -10.12
C VAL A 220 8.58 -6.65 -10.71
N ARG A 221 8.78 -7.95 -10.85
CA ARG A 221 7.70 -8.87 -11.25
C ARG A 221 6.59 -8.83 -10.19
N VAL A 222 5.34 -8.92 -10.61
CA VAL A 222 4.21 -9.01 -9.69
C VAL A 222 3.46 -10.28 -10.01
N CYS A 223 3.09 -11.04 -8.99
CA CYS A 223 2.41 -12.32 -9.12
C CYS A 223 1.01 -12.28 -8.51
N TRP A 224 0.13 -13.11 -9.06
CA TRP A 224 -1.17 -13.46 -8.54
C TRP A 224 -1.24 -14.99 -8.45
N GLU A 225 -1.37 -15.53 -7.25
CA GLU A 225 -1.38 -16.97 -6.98
C GLU A 225 -0.15 -17.69 -7.57
N GLY A 226 1.02 -17.08 -7.42
CA GLY A 226 2.30 -17.58 -7.95
C GLY A 226 2.50 -17.39 -9.45
N ALA A 227 1.46 -17.01 -10.21
CA ALA A 227 1.56 -16.74 -11.63
C ALA A 227 1.87 -15.25 -11.91
N PRO A 228 2.81 -14.93 -12.81
CA PRO A 228 3.13 -13.54 -13.11
C PRO A 228 1.95 -12.81 -13.77
N LEU A 229 1.82 -11.52 -13.46
CA LEU A 229 0.96 -10.60 -14.20
C LEU A 229 1.62 -10.17 -15.52
N ASP A 230 0.79 -9.69 -16.45
CA ASP A 230 1.24 -9.24 -17.77
C ASP A 230 2.05 -7.93 -17.70
N GLU A 231 1.79 -7.10 -16.70
CA GLU A 231 2.56 -5.88 -16.43
C GLU A 231 3.42 -6.04 -15.18
N VAL A 232 4.63 -5.50 -15.24
CA VAL A 232 5.55 -5.43 -14.10
C VAL A 232 5.19 -4.25 -13.19
N GLY A 233 5.55 -4.37 -11.92
CA GLY A 233 5.63 -3.26 -10.99
C GLY A 233 7.01 -2.60 -11.03
N TYR A 234 7.26 -1.70 -10.08
CA TYR A 234 8.58 -1.14 -9.84
C TYR A 234 8.83 -0.84 -8.38
N ARG A 235 10.09 -0.96 -7.95
CA ARG A 235 10.56 -0.55 -6.63
C ARG A 235 11.00 0.91 -6.66
N LEU A 236 10.56 1.68 -5.66
CA LEU A 236 11.01 3.06 -5.44
C LEU A 236 11.33 3.23 -3.95
N GLY A 237 12.61 3.18 -3.61
CA GLY A 237 13.09 3.09 -2.24
C GLY A 237 12.66 1.76 -1.63
N GLU A 238 11.95 1.83 -0.51
CA GLU A 238 11.38 0.65 0.17
C GLU A 238 9.99 0.28 -0.35
N GLU A 239 9.34 1.17 -1.13
CA GLU A 239 8.00 0.92 -1.68
C GLU A 239 8.07 0.03 -2.92
N ILE A 240 7.20 -0.97 -3.01
CA ILE A 240 6.95 -1.73 -4.24
C ILE A 240 5.63 -1.25 -4.83
N MET A 241 5.69 -0.65 -6.00
CA MET A 241 4.55 -0.11 -6.74
C MET A 241 4.04 -1.18 -7.72
N VAL A 242 2.78 -1.59 -7.56
CA VAL A 242 2.16 -2.67 -8.34
C VAL A 242 1.12 -2.12 -9.32
N PRO A 243 1.00 -2.68 -10.53
CA PRO A 243 0.04 -2.21 -11.52
C PRO A 243 -1.39 -2.60 -11.08
N LEU A 244 -2.28 -1.60 -11.01
CA LEU A 244 -3.61 -1.78 -10.44
C LEU A 244 -4.55 -2.51 -11.40
N GLU A 245 -4.56 -2.12 -12.68
CA GLU A 245 -5.53 -2.64 -13.66
C GLU A 245 -5.40 -4.16 -13.87
N PRO A 246 -4.20 -4.74 -14.10
CA PRO A 246 -4.05 -6.18 -14.26
C PRO A 246 -4.48 -6.96 -13.01
N LEU A 247 -4.15 -6.47 -11.81
CA LEU A 247 -4.53 -7.12 -10.56
C LEU A 247 -6.05 -7.05 -10.32
N MET A 248 -6.68 -5.92 -10.61
CA MET A 248 -8.13 -5.75 -10.56
C MET A 248 -8.84 -6.68 -11.56
N LEU A 249 -8.31 -6.83 -12.77
CA LEU A 249 -8.85 -7.76 -13.77
C LEU A 249 -8.74 -9.23 -13.33
N LYS A 250 -7.59 -9.64 -12.76
CA LYS A 250 -7.40 -11.02 -12.25
C LYS A 250 -8.32 -11.33 -11.07
N THR A 251 -8.49 -10.38 -10.16
CA THR A 251 -9.27 -10.55 -8.93
C THR A 251 -10.77 -10.34 -9.11
N GLY A 252 -11.17 -9.54 -10.11
CA GLY A 252 -12.54 -9.05 -10.28
C GLY A 252 -12.96 -8.02 -9.23
N ARG A 253 -12.04 -7.56 -8.37
CA ARG A 253 -12.29 -6.62 -7.27
C ARG A 253 -11.96 -5.20 -7.69
N LYS A 254 -12.69 -4.22 -7.13
CA LYS A 254 -12.44 -2.80 -7.36
C LYS A 254 -11.66 -2.17 -6.22
N VAL A 255 -10.77 -1.25 -6.55
CA VAL A 255 -10.05 -0.42 -5.57
C VAL A 255 -10.72 0.94 -5.47
N HIS A 256 -11.07 1.36 -4.24
CA HIS A 256 -11.57 2.70 -3.94
C HIS A 256 -10.66 3.40 -2.92
N GLY A 257 -10.45 4.71 -3.09
CA GLY A 257 -9.75 5.54 -2.10
C GLY A 257 -8.24 5.29 -1.95
N LEU A 258 -7.61 4.55 -2.87
CA LEU A 258 -6.19 4.26 -2.82
C LEU A 258 -5.36 5.38 -3.46
N GLU A 259 -4.29 5.80 -2.79
CA GLU A 259 -3.28 6.67 -3.39
C GLU A 259 -2.62 5.96 -4.57
N ARG A 260 -2.64 6.60 -5.74
CA ARG A 260 -2.17 6.01 -6.99
C ARG A 260 -1.24 6.95 -7.75
N ARG A 261 -0.23 6.36 -8.38
CA ARG A 261 0.76 7.06 -9.21
C ARG A 261 0.62 6.59 -10.65
N ARG A 262 0.71 7.52 -11.62
CA ARG A 262 0.66 7.17 -13.04
C ARG A 262 2.05 7.10 -13.63
N ALA A 263 2.37 6.02 -14.32
CA ALA A 263 3.65 5.79 -14.96
C ALA A 263 3.44 4.99 -16.26
N GLY A 264 3.98 5.46 -17.40
CA GLY A 264 3.84 4.75 -18.69
C GLY A 264 2.39 4.53 -19.18
N GLY A 265 1.42 5.29 -18.65
CA GLY A 265 -0.01 5.10 -18.96
C GLY A 265 -0.78 4.35 -17.87
N THR A 266 -0.12 3.42 -17.18
CA THR A 266 -0.68 2.55 -16.12
C THR A 266 -0.77 3.27 -14.75
N TRP A 267 -1.78 2.91 -13.97
CA TRP A 267 -1.91 3.30 -12.56
C TRP A 267 -1.29 2.27 -11.64
N TYR A 268 -0.47 2.76 -10.70
CA TYR A 268 0.22 1.94 -9.70
C TYR A 268 -0.20 2.33 -8.29
N GLY A 269 -0.24 1.35 -7.40
CA GLY A 269 -0.40 1.54 -5.96
C GLY A 269 0.70 0.82 -5.19
N ALA A 270 0.99 1.24 -3.97
CA ALA A 270 1.95 0.53 -3.13
C ALA A 270 1.38 -0.84 -2.70
N ALA A 271 2.18 -1.91 -2.81
CA ALA A 271 1.74 -3.30 -2.73
C ALA A 271 0.94 -3.62 -1.46
N THR A 272 1.41 -3.16 -0.30
CA THR A 272 0.76 -3.36 1.01
C THR A 272 -0.61 -2.69 1.08
N TYR A 273 -0.73 -1.45 0.59
CA TYR A 273 -2.01 -0.74 0.52
C TYR A 273 -2.96 -1.40 -0.47
N VAL A 274 -2.44 -1.87 -1.62
CA VAL A 274 -3.23 -2.58 -2.63
C VAL A 274 -3.78 -3.89 -2.07
N ALA A 275 -2.96 -4.66 -1.35
CA ALA A 275 -3.39 -5.90 -0.69
C ALA A 275 -4.53 -5.61 0.30
N GLY A 276 -4.36 -4.62 1.17
CA GLY A 276 -5.40 -4.25 2.14
C GLY A 276 -6.68 -3.70 1.49
N ALA A 277 -6.56 -2.88 0.45
CA ALA A 277 -7.71 -2.32 -0.25
C ALA A 277 -8.50 -3.37 -1.04
N LEU A 278 -7.80 -4.35 -1.61
CA LEU A 278 -8.42 -5.47 -2.31
C LEU A 278 -8.80 -6.62 -1.38
N GLY A 279 -8.40 -6.60 -0.10
CA GLY A 279 -8.62 -7.67 0.87
C GLY A 279 -7.96 -8.99 0.50
N LEU A 280 -6.72 -8.90 0.04
CA LEU A 280 -5.88 -10.00 -0.41
C LEU A 280 -4.73 -10.22 0.58
N GLY A 281 -4.20 -11.44 0.59
CA GLY A 281 -2.91 -11.73 1.19
C GLY A 281 -1.79 -11.24 0.28
N LEU A 282 -0.65 -10.91 0.87
CA LEU A 282 0.55 -10.49 0.18
C LEU A 282 1.76 -11.19 0.79
N GLU A 283 2.52 -11.88 -0.05
CA GLU A 283 3.79 -12.49 0.31
C GLU A 283 4.91 -11.85 -0.53
N LEU A 284 6.08 -11.64 0.06
CA LEU A 284 7.27 -11.20 -0.66
C LEU A 284 8.22 -12.39 -0.82
N GLN A 285 8.22 -13.02 -2.00
CA GLN A 285 9.12 -14.11 -2.32
C GLN A 285 10.37 -13.55 -3.02
N GLU A 286 11.51 -13.56 -2.35
CA GLU A 286 12.78 -12.99 -2.87
C GLU A 286 12.62 -11.53 -3.37
N GLY A 287 11.74 -10.75 -2.71
CA GLY A 287 11.45 -9.36 -3.08
C GLY A 287 10.45 -9.18 -4.22
N THR A 288 9.83 -10.26 -4.69
CA THR A 288 8.70 -10.29 -5.65
C THR A 288 7.38 -10.35 -4.87
N PRO A 289 6.48 -9.37 -5.02
CA PRO A 289 5.13 -9.45 -4.45
C PRO A 289 4.27 -10.50 -5.15
N ASP A 290 3.80 -11.47 -4.38
CA ASP A 290 2.76 -12.43 -4.78
C ASP A 290 1.49 -12.18 -3.98
N PHE A 291 0.44 -11.76 -4.68
CA PHE A 291 -0.89 -11.58 -4.11
C PHE A 291 -1.65 -12.89 -4.17
N TYR A 292 -2.40 -13.20 -3.11
CA TYR A 292 -3.21 -14.40 -3.07
C TYR A 292 -4.56 -14.16 -2.39
N GLN A 293 -5.53 -14.99 -2.73
CA GLN A 293 -6.79 -15.11 -2.05
C GLN A 293 -6.77 -16.33 -1.12
N VAL A 294 -7.21 -16.12 0.11
CA VAL A 294 -7.41 -17.23 1.05
C VAL A 294 -8.56 -18.10 0.54
N SER A 295 -8.28 -19.37 0.23
CA SER A 295 -9.32 -20.32 -0.14
C SER A 295 -9.99 -20.86 1.12
N LEU A 296 -11.32 -20.72 1.22
CA LEU A 296 -12.08 -21.34 2.32
C LEU A 296 -12.44 -22.77 1.95
N LEU A 297 -11.99 -23.74 2.71
CA LEU A 297 -12.33 -25.15 2.55
C LEU A 297 -13.52 -25.53 3.43
N VAL A 298 -14.43 -26.33 2.88
CA VAL A 298 -15.53 -26.97 3.59
C VAL A 298 -15.42 -28.47 3.34
N GLY A 299 -14.85 -29.20 4.31
CA GLY A 299 -14.30 -30.53 4.05
C GLY A 299 -13.16 -30.43 3.04
N ASP A 300 -13.20 -31.25 1.99
CA ASP A 300 -12.19 -31.25 0.92
C ASP A 300 -12.49 -30.26 -0.23
N GLU A 301 -13.64 -29.57 -0.19
CA GLU A 301 -14.08 -28.66 -1.26
C GLU A 301 -13.71 -27.20 -0.97
N ALA A 302 -13.08 -26.53 -1.92
CA ALA A 302 -12.79 -25.10 -1.83
C ALA A 302 -13.97 -24.24 -2.30
N LEU A 303 -14.41 -23.31 -1.47
CA LEU A 303 -15.33 -22.23 -1.83
C LEU A 303 -14.54 -21.09 -2.48
N ALA A 304 -14.63 -20.99 -3.80
CA ALA A 304 -13.97 -19.94 -4.55
C ALA A 304 -14.53 -18.56 -4.18
N ARG A 305 -13.63 -17.60 -3.95
CA ARG A 305 -13.91 -16.16 -3.89
C ARG A 305 -14.70 -15.63 -2.68
N GLU A 306 -14.80 -16.39 -1.60
CA GLU A 306 -15.65 -15.99 -0.46
C GLU A 306 -14.89 -15.28 0.67
N THR A 307 -13.57 -15.14 0.61
CA THR A 307 -12.79 -14.51 1.70
C THR A 307 -12.38 -13.07 1.40
N PHE A 308 -12.23 -12.26 2.44
CA PHE A 308 -11.66 -10.92 2.37
C PHE A 308 -10.81 -10.66 3.61
N ILE A 309 -9.56 -10.22 3.44
CA ILE A 309 -8.71 -9.85 4.58
C ILE A 309 -8.89 -8.36 4.88
N TYR A 310 -9.30 -8.02 6.10
CA TYR A 310 -9.43 -6.63 6.52
C TYR A 310 -8.77 -6.43 7.88
N ARG A 311 -7.78 -5.53 7.95
CA ARG A 311 -6.99 -5.26 9.17
C ARG A 311 -6.39 -6.53 9.79
N GLY A 312 -5.86 -7.41 8.95
CA GLY A 312 -5.25 -8.69 9.37
C GLY A 312 -6.24 -9.80 9.70
N GLU A 313 -7.55 -9.53 9.70
CA GLU A 313 -8.57 -10.54 9.99
C GLU A 313 -9.22 -11.08 8.72
N LEU A 314 -9.51 -12.39 8.74
CA LEU A 314 -10.25 -13.06 7.68
C LEU A 314 -11.76 -12.86 7.87
N TYR A 315 -12.38 -12.30 6.84
CA TYR A 315 -13.83 -12.22 6.70
C TYR A 315 -14.30 -13.18 5.60
N VAL A 316 -15.49 -13.71 5.76
CA VAL A 316 -16.12 -14.63 4.80
C VAL A 316 -17.46 -14.08 4.35
N ALA A 317 -17.70 -14.10 3.05
CA ALA A 317 -18.97 -13.77 2.44
C ALA A 317 -20.04 -14.78 2.91
N VAL A 318 -21.11 -14.24 3.48
CA VAL A 318 -22.07 -15.04 4.24
C VAL A 318 -23.08 -15.76 3.35
N GLU A 319 -23.42 -15.21 2.18
CA GLU A 319 -24.50 -15.70 1.33
C GLU A 319 -24.27 -17.16 0.88
N GLU A 320 -23.08 -17.46 0.34
CA GLU A 320 -22.77 -18.81 -0.14
C GLU A 320 -22.64 -19.79 1.01
N LEU A 321 -21.98 -19.39 2.08
CA LEU A 321 -21.79 -20.22 3.26
C LEU A 321 -23.12 -20.58 3.92
N ALA A 322 -24.01 -19.60 4.12
CA ALA A 322 -25.34 -19.83 4.69
C ALA A 322 -26.17 -20.77 3.81
N ARG A 323 -26.15 -20.57 2.48
CA ARG A 323 -26.84 -21.45 1.53
C ARG A 323 -26.32 -22.88 1.62
N ARG A 324 -25.00 -23.07 1.62
CA ARG A 324 -24.35 -24.39 1.74
C ARG A 324 -24.66 -25.07 3.05
N LEU A 325 -24.75 -24.31 4.14
CA LEU A 325 -25.09 -24.81 5.47
C LEU A 325 -26.61 -24.99 5.69
N GLY A 326 -27.45 -24.58 4.73
CA GLY A 326 -28.90 -24.65 4.87
C GLY A 326 -29.44 -23.75 5.98
N ILE A 327 -28.84 -22.57 6.14
CA ILE A 327 -29.18 -21.57 7.16
C ILE A 327 -29.99 -20.45 6.48
N PRO A 328 -31.22 -20.15 6.96
CA PRO A 328 -32.00 -19.05 6.43
C PRO A 328 -31.25 -17.72 6.58
N LEU A 329 -31.15 -16.98 5.48
CA LEU A 329 -30.47 -15.69 5.43
C LEU A 329 -31.31 -14.69 4.65
N ALA A 330 -31.46 -13.49 5.21
CA ALA A 330 -32.05 -12.33 4.54
C ALA A 330 -31.03 -11.18 4.55
N TRP A 331 -30.64 -10.72 3.36
CA TRP A 331 -29.71 -9.61 3.18
C TRP A 331 -30.36 -8.52 2.35
N ASP A 332 -30.72 -7.42 3.00
CA ASP A 332 -31.23 -6.20 2.36
C ASP A 332 -30.07 -5.22 2.16
N ARG A 333 -29.74 -4.97 0.89
CA ARG A 333 -28.61 -4.14 0.49
C ARG A 333 -28.87 -2.65 0.70
N ASP A 334 -30.10 -2.22 0.48
CA ASP A 334 -30.48 -0.81 0.50
C ASP A 334 -30.63 -0.34 1.95
N GLU A 335 -31.25 -1.16 2.80
CA GLU A 335 -31.36 -0.92 4.23
C GLU A 335 -30.08 -1.30 5.02
N ARG A 336 -29.11 -1.94 4.35
CA ARG A 336 -27.90 -2.50 4.97
C ARG A 336 -28.24 -3.40 6.17
N ARG A 337 -29.25 -4.24 6.01
CA ARG A 337 -29.78 -5.11 7.07
C ARG A 337 -29.53 -6.57 6.75
N LEU A 338 -28.77 -7.24 7.61
CA LEU A 338 -28.51 -8.67 7.52
C LEU A 338 -29.19 -9.40 8.67
N VAL A 339 -29.93 -10.46 8.36
CA VAL A 339 -30.59 -11.35 9.32
C VAL A 339 -30.22 -12.78 8.99
N ILE A 340 -29.65 -13.50 9.96
CA ILE A 340 -29.28 -14.91 9.85
C ILE A 340 -30.07 -15.68 10.90
N ASP A 341 -30.84 -16.66 10.45
CA ASP A 341 -31.67 -17.51 11.31
C ASP A 341 -32.55 -16.72 12.29
N ARG A 342 -33.24 -15.69 11.78
CA ARG A 342 -34.07 -14.74 12.56
C ARG A 342 -33.31 -13.83 13.52
N SER A 343 -31.98 -13.92 13.58
CA SER A 343 -31.12 -13.05 14.38
C SER A 343 -30.51 -11.94 13.51
N PRO A 344 -30.72 -10.64 13.84
CA PRO A 344 -30.04 -9.56 13.14
C PRO A 344 -28.53 -9.61 13.38
N VAL A 345 -27.76 -9.18 12.38
CA VAL A 345 -26.30 -9.10 12.45
C VAL A 345 -25.89 -7.65 12.31
N ASP A 346 -25.19 -7.14 13.31
CA ASP A 346 -24.63 -5.80 13.32
C ASP A 346 -23.13 -5.81 12.94
N ASP A 347 -22.59 -4.65 12.55
CA ASP A 347 -21.16 -4.40 12.32
C ASP A 347 -20.46 -5.39 11.36
N PHE A 348 -21.13 -5.77 10.26
CA PHE A 348 -20.54 -6.56 9.19
C PHE A 348 -19.97 -5.69 8.07
N LEU A 349 -19.04 -6.25 7.28
CA LEU A 349 -18.45 -5.56 6.15
C LEU A 349 -19.33 -5.72 4.90
N ILE A 350 -19.43 -4.65 4.12
CA ILE A 350 -20.09 -4.67 2.80
C ILE A 350 -19.05 -4.32 1.75
N ILE A 351 -18.76 -5.27 0.86
CA ILE A 351 -17.73 -5.14 -0.18
C ILE A 351 -18.30 -5.69 -1.48
N ASP A 352 -18.25 -4.89 -2.55
CA ASP A 352 -18.84 -5.23 -3.85
C ASP A 352 -20.26 -5.82 -3.74
N HIS A 353 -21.11 -5.17 -2.92
CA HIS A 353 -22.51 -5.53 -2.65
C HIS A 353 -22.76 -6.84 -1.89
N ARG A 354 -21.71 -7.48 -1.38
CA ARG A 354 -21.79 -8.69 -0.56
C ARG A 354 -21.55 -8.38 0.91
N ALA A 355 -22.24 -9.10 1.78
CA ALA A 355 -22.01 -9.03 3.22
C ALA A 355 -20.93 -10.04 3.65
N TYR A 356 -19.99 -9.57 4.46
CA TYR A 356 -18.83 -10.31 4.93
C TYR A 356 -18.79 -10.30 6.46
N LEU A 357 -18.64 -11.49 7.05
CA LEU A 357 -18.60 -11.69 8.50
C LEU A 357 -17.22 -12.12 8.96
N SER A 358 -16.81 -11.58 10.11
CA SER A 358 -15.61 -12.05 10.82
C SER A 358 -15.79 -13.47 11.33
N ARG A 359 -14.69 -14.18 11.61
CA ARG A 359 -14.72 -15.52 12.22
C ARG A 359 -15.57 -15.58 13.50
N ARG A 360 -15.52 -14.53 14.33
CA ARG A 360 -16.34 -14.41 15.54
C ARG A 360 -17.84 -14.35 15.23
N GLN A 361 -18.23 -13.55 14.23
CA GLN A 361 -19.63 -13.43 13.79
C GLN A 361 -20.13 -14.73 13.15
N LEU A 362 -19.29 -15.41 12.35
CA LEU A 362 -19.63 -16.72 11.78
C LEU A 362 -19.91 -17.75 12.89
N ARG A 363 -19.09 -17.78 13.95
CA ARG A 363 -19.34 -18.63 15.14
C ARG A 363 -20.67 -18.28 15.80
N ALA A 364 -20.95 -17.00 16.00
CA ALA A 364 -22.14 -16.55 16.71
C ALA A 364 -23.46 -16.77 15.93
N HIS A 365 -23.46 -16.56 14.62
CA HIS A 365 -24.69 -16.54 13.81
C HIS A 365 -24.90 -17.78 12.93
N LEU A 366 -23.83 -18.44 12.48
CA LEU A 366 -23.91 -19.65 11.64
C LEU A 366 -23.56 -20.92 12.43
N GLY A 367 -22.99 -20.79 13.63
CA GLY A 367 -22.62 -21.93 14.46
C GLY A 367 -21.44 -22.72 13.88
N VAL A 368 -20.45 -22.03 13.31
CA VAL A 368 -19.29 -22.68 12.66
C VAL A 368 -17.99 -22.00 13.05
N TRP A 369 -16.88 -22.75 13.01
CA TRP A 369 -15.55 -22.21 13.24
C TRP A 369 -14.77 -22.08 11.93
N ILE A 370 -13.81 -21.14 11.88
CA ILE A 370 -12.85 -21.02 10.79
C ILE A 370 -11.43 -21.07 11.36
N SER A 371 -10.66 -22.10 11.01
CA SER A 371 -9.23 -22.19 11.31
C SER A 371 -8.44 -21.48 10.21
N TRP A 372 -7.64 -20.49 10.60
CA TRP A 372 -6.79 -19.72 9.68
C TRP A 372 -5.79 -18.87 10.47
N GLN A 373 -4.55 -18.74 9.97
CA GLN A 373 -3.55 -17.81 10.46
C GLN A 373 -3.11 -16.84 9.36
N GLU A 374 -2.62 -15.67 9.76
CA GLU A 374 -2.08 -14.71 8.80
C GLU A 374 -0.88 -15.31 8.06
N GLY A 375 -0.89 -15.22 6.72
CA GLY A 375 0.06 -15.88 5.84
C GLY A 375 -0.48 -17.16 5.21
N ASP A 376 -1.48 -17.81 5.80
CA ASP A 376 -2.05 -19.03 5.24
C ASP A 376 -2.88 -18.72 4.00
N ARG A 377 -2.64 -19.46 2.91
CA ARG A 377 -3.45 -19.37 1.68
C ARG A 377 -4.78 -20.15 1.78
N LYS A 378 -4.97 -20.93 2.85
CA LYS A 378 -6.15 -21.77 3.05
C LYS A 378 -6.72 -21.55 4.44
N ALA A 379 -8.03 -21.41 4.51
CA ALA A 379 -8.79 -21.41 5.74
C ALA A 379 -9.71 -22.63 5.75
N GLU A 380 -9.98 -23.22 6.90
CA GLU A 380 -10.81 -24.41 7.00
C GLU A 380 -12.04 -24.13 7.86
N LEU A 381 -13.22 -24.42 7.31
CA LEU A 381 -14.47 -24.45 8.07
C LEU A 381 -14.49 -25.71 8.92
N ILE A 382 -14.55 -25.54 10.24
CA ILE A 382 -14.67 -26.65 11.17
C ILE A 382 -16.11 -26.66 11.71
N GLN A 383 -16.77 -27.78 11.48
CA GLN A 383 -18.06 -28.12 12.06
C GLN A 383 -17.86 -29.13 13.19
N PRO A 384 -18.55 -28.99 14.33
CA PRO A 384 -18.38 -29.95 15.41
C PRO A 384 -18.87 -31.34 15.03
N LYS A 385 -18.19 -32.36 15.55
CA LYS A 385 -18.64 -33.75 15.47
C LYS A 385 -19.44 -34.11 16.71
N VAL A 386 -20.43 -34.99 16.56
CA VAL A 386 -21.20 -35.51 17.68
C VAL A 386 -21.05 -37.01 17.74
N PHE A 387 -20.78 -37.54 18.93
CA PHE A 387 -20.65 -38.96 19.23
C PHE A 387 -21.72 -39.39 20.22
N LEU A 388 -22.17 -40.64 20.11
CA LEU A 388 -22.98 -41.32 21.12
C LEU A 388 -22.28 -42.62 21.50
N ASP A 389 -21.94 -42.76 22.78
CA ASP A 389 -21.26 -43.95 23.34
C ASP A 389 -19.99 -44.34 22.56
N GLY A 390 -19.22 -43.33 22.13
CA GLY A 390 -17.97 -43.49 21.38
C GLY A 390 -18.12 -43.68 19.88
N GLU A 391 -19.34 -43.84 19.36
CA GLU A 391 -19.59 -43.93 17.92
C GLU A 391 -20.03 -42.59 17.33
N ILE A 392 -19.59 -42.29 16.11
CA ILE A 392 -20.01 -41.07 15.40
C ILE A 392 -21.53 -41.09 15.18
N LEU A 393 -22.19 -40.06 15.71
CA LEU A 393 -23.58 -39.75 15.46
C LEU A 393 -23.71 -38.81 14.25
N THR A 394 -22.82 -37.82 14.14
CA THR A 394 -22.68 -36.97 12.95
C THR A 394 -21.29 -36.36 12.82
N GLU A 395 -20.82 -36.21 11.57
CA GLU A 395 -19.57 -35.52 11.21
C GLU A 395 -19.74 -34.00 11.04
N GLU A 396 -20.99 -33.53 10.85
CA GLU A 396 -21.29 -32.13 10.55
C GLU A 396 -22.42 -31.63 11.45
N SER A 397 -22.06 -30.96 12.55
CA SER A 397 -23.00 -30.22 13.38
C SER A 397 -22.73 -28.72 13.39
N PHE A 398 -23.48 -27.99 14.22
CA PHE A 398 -23.44 -26.54 14.37
C PHE A 398 -23.28 -26.16 15.83
N LEU A 399 -22.59 -25.08 16.14
CA LEU A 399 -22.49 -24.51 17.48
C LEU A 399 -23.75 -23.69 17.81
N GLY A 400 -24.30 -23.87 19.01
CA GLY A 400 -25.36 -23.06 19.61
C GLY A 400 -25.00 -22.72 21.05
N GLN A 401 -25.02 -21.43 21.42
CA GLN A 401 -24.56 -20.91 22.72
C GLN A 401 -23.15 -21.37 23.17
N GLY A 402 -22.33 -21.88 22.26
CA GLY A 402 -20.98 -22.38 22.55
C GLY A 402 -20.83 -23.90 22.41
N ASP A 403 -21.92 -24.67 22.36
CA ASP A 403 -21.91 -26.12 22.30
C ASP A 403 -22.36 -26.65 20.93
N ALA A 404 -21.89 -27.83 20.53
CA ALA A 404 -22.43 -28.48 19.34
C ALA A 404 -23.92 -28.84 19.56
N LEU A 405 -24.77 -28.50 18.61
CA LEU A 405 -26.14 -28.94 18.57
C LEU A 405 -26.17 -30.43 18.21
N VAL A 406 -27.22 -31.14 18.63
CA VAL A 406 -27.35 -32.58 18.38
C VAL A 406 -28.42 -32.81 17.34
N PRO A 407 -28.14 -33.54 16.24
CA PRO A 407 -29.16 -33.93 15.29
C PRO A 407 -30.12 -34.94 15.92
N LEU A 408 -31.39 -34.57 16.00
CA LEU A 408 -32.35 -35.30 16.83
C LEU A 408 -32.79 -36.64 16.22
N ARG A 409 -32.87 -36.72 14.88
CA ARG A 409 -33.27 -37.96 14.17
C ARG A 409 -32.30 -39.13 14.37
N PRO A 410 -30.98 -39.00 14.13
CA PRO A 410 -30.05 -40.10 14.38
C PRO A 410 -29.97 -40.45 15.88
N LEU A 411 -30.07 -39.47 16.78
CA LEU A 411 -30.11 -39.73 18.22
C LEU A 411 -31.34 -40.58 18.59
N ALA A 412 -32.53 -40.13 18.19
CA ALA A 412 -33.78 -40.83 18.46
C ALA A 412 -33.76 -42.26 17.88
N GLY A 413 -33.23 -42.43 16.66
CA GLY A 413 -33.05 -43.73 16.04
C GLY A 413 -32.15 -44.68 16.84
N LYS A 414 -30.98 -44.20 17.32
CA LYS A 414 -30.08 -45.00 18.15
C LYS A 414 -30.68 -45.35 19.52
N LEU A 415 -31.49 -44.45 20.09
CA LEU A 415 -32.13 -44.65 21.40
C LEU A 415 -33.50 -45.37 21.31
N GLY A 416 -34.00 -45.68 20.11
CA GLY A 416 -35.32 -46.31 19.92
C GLY A 416 -36.51 -45.41 20.26
N LEU A 417 -36.34 -44.09 20.21
CA LEU A 417 -37.37 -43.11 20.55
C LEU A 417 -38.17 -42.67 19.32
N ALA A 418 -39.49 -42.55 19.47
CA ALA A 418 -40.34 -41.93 18.45
C ALA A 418 -39.98 -40.44 18.27
N LEU A 419 -40.01 -39.94 17.03
CA LEU A 419 -39.72 -38.55 16.71
C LEU A 419 -40.74 -37.99 15.72
N SER A 420 -41.32 -36.84 16.05
CA SER A 420 -42.15 -36.04 15.12
C SER A 420 -41.87 -34.53 15.28
N TRP A 421 -42.41 -33.70 14.38
CA TRP A 421 -42.24 -32.24 14.37
C TRP A 421 -43.57 -31.53 14.43
N ASP A 422 -43.74 -30.64 15.41
CA ASP A 422 -44.88 -29.74 15.53
C ASP A 422 -44.56 -28.44 14.77
N GLY A 423 -45.01 -28.35 13.53
CA GLY A 423 -44.77 -27.20 12.65
C GLY A 423 -45.46 -25.91 13.09
N GLN A 424 -46.53 -25.98 13.88
CA GLN A 424 -47.22 -24.79 14.38
C GLN A 424 -46.48 -24.18 15.56
N GLN A 425 -45.88 -25.00 16.42
CA GLN A 425 -45.17 -24.55 17.62
C GLN A 425 -43.65 -24.48 17.43
N GLY A 426 -43.12 -25.02 16.34
CA GLY A 426 -41.68 -25.01 16.05
C GLY A 426 -40.87 -25.89 17.01
N ALA A 427 -41.44 -27.02 17.44
CA ALA A 427 -40.84 -27.91 18.43
C ALA A 427 -40.81 -29.35 17.94
N ALA A 428 -39.75 -30.06 18.33
CA ALA A 428 -39.66 -31.50 18.13
C ALA A 428 -40.36 -32.24 19.26
N LEU A 429 -41.06 -33.31 18.92
CA LEU A 429 -41.71 -34.22 19.86
C LEU A 429 -40.89 -35.50 19.92
N LEU A 430 -40.23 -35.74 21.06
CA LEU A 430 -39.37 -36.90 21.29
C LEU A 430 -40.02 -37.84 22.31
N GLY A 431 -40.30 -39.07 21.93
CA GLY A 431 -41.09 -40.01 22.75
C GLY A 431 -42.57 -39.60 22.82
N ARG A 432 -43.21 -39.80 23.99
CA ARG A 432 -44.66 -39.56 24.14
C ARG A 432 -45.03 -38.12 24.51
N ASP A 433 -44.15 -37.40 25.20
CA ASP A 433 -44.52 -36.14 25.89
C ASP A 433 -43.45 -35.04 25.85
N LYS A 434 -42.23 -35.32 25.37
CA LYS A 434 -41.12 -34.36 25.44
C LYS A 434 -41.15 -33.41 24.25
N ARG A 435 -41.39 -32.13 24.53
CA ARG A 435 -41.32 -31.03 23.57
C ARG A 435 -39.97 -30.34 23.69
N LEU A 436 -39.22 -30.33 22.58
CA LEU A 436 -37.89 -29.74 22.50
C LEU A 436 -37.90 -28.61 21.46
N PRO A 437 -37.67 -27.35 21.86
CA PRO A 437 -37.36 -26.28 20.92
C PRO A 437 -36.11 -26.67 20.12
N GLY A 438 -36.17 -26.54 18.80
CA GLY A 438 -35.08 -26.93 17.93
C GLY A 438 -34.92 -25.99 16.75
N VAL A 439 -33.75 -26.05 16.13
CA VAL A 439 -33.46 -25.33 14.88
C VAL A 439 -33.44 -26.32 13.72
N ILE A 440 -33.96 -25.88 12.57
CA ILE A 440 -33.92 -26.67 11.34
C ILE A 440 -32.72 -26.20 10.51
N ARG A 441 -31.85 -27.14 10.15
CA ARG A 441 -30.68 -26.92 9.28
C ARG A 441 -30.61 -28.05 8.26
N LYS A 442 -30.52 -27.72 6.96
CA LYS A 442 -30.57 -28.71 5.86
C LYS A 442 -31.73 -29.72 6.00
N GLY A 443 -32.90 -29.29 6.47
CA GLY A 443 -34.08 -30.15 6.68
C GLY A 443 -33.98 -31.13 7.88
N ARG A 444 -32.96 -31.00 8.73
CA ARG A 444 -32.79 -31.79 9.95
C ARG A 444 -33.03 -30.94 11.19
N ILE A 445 -33.59 -31.54 12.22
CA ILE A 445 -33.85 -30.91 13.52
C ILE A 445 -32.62 -31.06 14.39
N PHE A 446 -32.17 -29.95 14.95
CA PHE A 446 -31.06 -29.88 15.89
C PHE A 446 -31.53 -29.26 17.22
N VAL A 447 -31.06 -29.81 18.34
CA VAL A 447 -31.42 -29.36 19.69
C VAL A 447 -30.15 -29.13 20.50
N SER A 448 -30.17 -28.20 21.46
CA SER A 448 -29.02 -27.97 22.33
C SER A 448 -28.80 -29.15 23.28
N PRO A 449 -27.54 -29.46 23.66
CA PRO A 449 -27.26 -30.53 24.59
C PRO A 449 -27.90 -30.32 25.97
N ALA A 450 -27.97 -29.07 26.44
CA ALA A 450 -28.62 -28.72 27.71
C ALA A 450 -30.10 -29.11 27.72
N MET A 451 -30.86 -28.75 26.67
CA MET A 451 -32.27 -29.13 26.55
C MET A 451 -32.45 -30.65 26.43
N LEU A 452 -31.52 -31.34 25.76
CA LEU A 452 -31.54 -32.79 25.68
C LEU A 452 -31.29 -33.46 27.02
N ALA A 453 -30.32 -32.98 27.80
CA ALA A 453 -30.04 -33.50 29.14
C ALA A 453 -31.23 -33.27 30.10
N GLU A 454 -31.91 -32.12 29.99
CA GLU A 454 -33.14 -31.85 30.75
C GLU A 454 -34.28 -32.81 30.36
N ALA A 455 -34.49 -33.03 29.06
CA ALA A 455 -35.55 -33.92 28.59
C ALA A 455 -35.20 -35.41 28.77
N LEU A 456 -33.93 -35.78 28.76
CA LEU A 456 -33.43 -37.14 28.88
C LEU A 456 -32.44 -37.23 30.05
N PRO A 457 -32.91 -37.40 31.31
CA PRO A 457 -32.04 -37.39 32.49
C PRO A 457 -30.92 -38.45 32.50
N MET A 458 -31.04 -39.50 31.68
CA MET A 458 -30.02 -40.56 31.53
C MET A 458 -28.95 -40.23 30.47
N LEU A 459 -29.06 -39.09 29.78
CA LEU A 459 -28.13 -38.66 28.75
C LEU A 459 -27.06 -37.75 29.37
N GLY A 460 -25.83 -38.27 29.48
CA GLY A 460 -24.64 -37.47 29.81
C GLY A 460 -24.14 -36.70 28.59
N VAL A 461 -23.53 -35.53 28.84
CA VAL A 461 -22.99 -34.64 27.81
C VAL A 461 -21.59 -34.19 28.21
N SER A 462 -20.64 -34.22 27.27
CA SER A 462 -19.29 -33.69 27.43
C SER A 462 -18.82 -33.00 26.16
N TRP A 463 -18.34 -31.77 26.28
CA TRP A 463 -17.79 -30.99 25.18
C TRP A 463 -16.26 -30.93 25.23
N GLN A 464 -15.61 -31.22 24.11
CA GLN A 464 -14.17 -31.14 23.94
C GLN A 464 -13.81 -30.00 22.97
N GLU A 465 -13.54 -28.80 23.51
CA GLU A 465 -13.26 -27.59 22.71
C GLU A 465 -12.07 -27.78 21.76
N GLU A 466 -10.97 -28.40 22.19
CA GLU A 466 -9.77 -28.55 21.34
C GLU A 466 -10.02 -29.38 20.08
N ARG A 467 -10.91 -30.38 20.17
CA ARG A 467 -11.25 -31.27 19.06
C ARG A 467 -12.53 -30.86 18.34
N GLN A 468 -13.26 -29.89 18.90
CA GLN A 468 -14.61 -29.53 18.47
C GLN A 468 -15.54 -30.75 18.44
N GLU A 469 -15.50 -31.57 19.49
CA GLU A 469 -16.29 -32.81 19.59
C GLU A 469 -17.26 -32.77 20.77
N LEU A 470 -18.51 -33.14 20.50
CA LEU A 470 -19.52 -33.38 21.54
C LEU A 470 -19.68 -34.89 21.74
N HIS A 471 -19.52 -35.33 22.97
CA HIS A 471 -19.67 -36.73 23.37
C HIS A 471 -20.92 -36.87 24.23
N LEU A 472 -21.86 -37.69 23.76
CA LEU A 472 -23.06 -38.09 24.48
C LEU A 472 -22.88 -39.49 25.05
N PHE A 473 -23.39 -39.71 26.26
CA PHE A 473 -23.35 -41.00 26.94
C PHE A 473 -24.75 -41.40 27.38
N TRP A 474 -25.20 -42.60 26.99
CA TRP A 474 -26.52 -43.09 27.39
C TRP A 474 -26.42 -44.11 28.53
N ASN A 475 -26.96 -43.75 29.70
CA ASN A 475 -26.95 -44.60 30.88
C ASN A 475 -28.29 -45.31 31.15
N GLY A 476 -29.26 -45.21 30.22
CA GLY A 476 -30.58 -45.84 30.37
C GLY A 476 -30.62 -47.27 29.83
N GLU A 477 -31.56 -48.08 30.31
CA GLU A 477 -31.85 -49.37 29.67
C GLU A 477 -32.39 -49.13 28.25
N ALA A 478 -31.93 -49.92 27.27
CA ALA A 478 -32.45 -49.85 25.91
C ALA A 478 -33.96 -50.15 25.94
N SER A 479 -34.80 -49.15 25.67
CA SER A 479 -36.22 -49.41 25.54
C SER A 479 -36.44 -50.24 24.28
N VAL A 480 -36.71 -51.53 24.45
CA VAL A 480 -37.14 -52.43 23.38
C VAL A 480 -38.49 -51.91 22.88
N GLY A 481 -38.46 -51.12 21.81
CA GLY A 481 -39.67 -50.61 21.16
C GLY A 481 -40.36 -51.73 20.39
N GLU A 482 -41.61 -52.01 20.76
CA GLU A 482 -42.55 -52.76 19.92
C GLU A 482 -42.71 -52.10 18.53
N PRO A 483 -43.13 -52.86 17.49
CA PRO A 483 -43.08 -52.39 16.11
C PRO A 483 -43.94 -51.15 15.87
N LEU A 484 -43.42 -50.27 15.03
CA LEU A 484 -44.10 -49.10 14.45
C LEU A 484 -45.54 -49.46 14.02
N LEU A 485 -46.53 -48.84 14.65
CA LEU A 485 -47.87 -48.73 14.07
C LEU A 485 -47.73 -47.97 12.75
N GLN A 486 -48.06 -48.63 11.65
CA GLN A 486 -48.20 -48.01 10.33
C GLN A 486 -49.16 -46.82 10.43
N GLU A 487 -48.63 -45.61 10.25
CA GLU A 487 -49.48 -44.45 9.97
C GLU A 487 -50.10 -44.62 8.59
N SER A 488 -51.43 -44.57 8.56
CA SER A 488 -52.22 -44.38 7.37
C SER A 488 -51.76 -43.13 6.61
N LEU A 489 -51.42 -43.31 5.34
CA LEU A 489 -51.19 -42.24 4.36
C LEU A 489 -52.43 -41.34 4.26
N GLY A 490 -52.48 -40.28 5.07
CA GLY A 490 -53.39 -39.15 4.91
C GLY A 490 -52.76 -38.10 4.01
N GLN A 491 -53.44 -37.81 2.90
CA GLN A 491 -53.08 -36.85 1.85
C GLN A 491 -52.44 -35.55 2.35
N VAL A 492 -51.20 -35.28 1.93
CA VAL A 492 -50.68 -33.91 1.81
C VAL A 492 -50.96 -33.46 0.38
N SER A 493 -52.10 -32.80 0.18
CA SER A 493 -52.34 -32.00 -1.02
C SER A 493 -51.48 -30.73 -0.98
N GLN A 494 -50.92 -30.44 -2.15
CA GLN A 494 -50.27 -29.20 -2.58
C GLN A 494 -50.72 -27.93 -1.83
N VAL A 495 -49.79 -27.23 -1.19
CA VAL A 495 -49.68 -25.76 -1.27
C VAL A 495 -48.20 -25.37 -1.08
N LEU A 496 -47.47 -25.26 -2.20
CA LEU A 496 -46.26 -24.44 -2.32
C LEU A 496 -46.30 -23.85 -3.73
N LEU A 497 -46.75 -22.60 -3.83
CA LEU A 497 -46.37 -21.57 -4.81
C LEU A 497 -47.19 -20.31 -4.51
N GLN A 498 -46.70 -19.50 -3.57
CA GLN A 498 -46.66 -18.04 -3.62
C GLN A 498 -45.59 -17.54 -2.64
#